data_AF-A0A7V1ILI8-F1
#
_entry.id   AF-A0A7V1ILI8-F1
#
_cell.length_a   1.000
_cell.length_b   1.000
_cell.length_c   1.000
_cell.angle_alpha   90.00
_cell.angle_beta   90.00
_cell.angle_gamma   90.00
#
_symmetry.space_group_name_H-M   'P 1'
#
loop_
_entity.id
_entity.type
_entity.pdbx_description
1 polymer ?
#
loop_
_entity_poly.entity_id
_entity_poly.type
_entity_poly.pdbx_seq_one_letter_code
_entity_poly.pdbx_strand_id
1 'polypeptide(L)'
;MTVLSPGVTRTEFLEVSGQAPVFYHRLTMMDPRAVTRAGLDAVLRGRPSVIPGLVNKIAAFSLRFMPRRWQAATAHLTMKPD
;
A
#
# COMPACT_ATOMS: atom_id res chain seq x y z
N MET A 1 8.75 5.60 18.61
CA MET A 1 8.75 4.55 17.57
C MET A 1 7.59 4.84 16.62
N THR A 2 7.81 4.79 15.30
CA THR A 2 6.78 5.03 14.28
C THR A 2 6.70 3.85 13.32
N VAL A 3 5.50 3.33 13.07
CA VAL A 3 5.24 2.26 12.10
C VAL A 3 4.86 2.86 10.75
N LEU A 4 5.57 2.48 9.70
CA LEU A 4 5.27 2.85 8.31
C LEU A 4 4.57 1.67 7.63
N SER A 5 3.34 1.88 7.14
CA SER A 5 2.53 0.86 6.47
C SER A 5 2.21 1.29 5.03
N PRO A 6 3.19 1.21 4.11
CA PRO A 6 2.99 1.63 2.73
C PRO A 6 2.20 0.60 1.92
N GLY A 7 1.54 1.07 0.86
CA GLY A 7 1.10 0.21 -0.23
C GLY A 7 2.29 -0.23 -1.10
N VAL A 8 1.98 -0.60 -2.35
CA VAL A 8 3.02 -0.96 -3.33
C VAL A 8 3.98 0.22 -3.51
N THR A 9 5.28 -0.05 -3.59
CA THR A 9 6.30 0.98 -3.81
C THR A 9 7.06 0.67 -5.08
N ARG A 10 7.32 1.67 -5.92
CA ARG A 10 8.05 1.52 -7.19
C ARG A 10 9.54 1.29 -6.94
N THR A 11 9.91 0.03 -6.80
CA THR A 11 11.30 -0.41 -6.67
C THR A 11 11.64 -1.41 -7.76
N GLU A 12 12.93 -1.58 -8.02
CA GLU A 12 13.49 -2.57 -8.96
C GLU A 12 13.09 -4.00 -8.59
N PHE A 13 12.70 -4.24 -7.33
CA PHE A 13 12.22 -5.54 -6.87
C PHE A 13 11.01 -6.05 -7.67
N LEU A 14 10.09 -5.17 -8.09
CA LEU A 14 8.91 -5.61 -8.85
C LEU A 14 9.31 -6.18 -10.22
N GLU A 15 10.35 -5.62 -10.85
CA GLU A 15 10.87 -6.08 -12.13
C GLU A 15 11.63 -7.40 -11.97
N VAL A 16 12.51 -7.49 -10.97
CA VAL A 16 13.35 -8.68 -10.73
C VAL A 16 12.55 -9.87 -10.21
N SER A 17 11.48 -9.64 -9.44
CA SER A 17 10.63 -10.70 -8.88
C SER A 17 9.69 -11.35 -9.91
N GLY A 18 9.68 -10.87 -11.16
CA GLY A 18 8.76 -11.35 -12.19
C GLY A 18 7.30 -10.99 -11.90
N GLN A 19 7.04 -10.04 -11.00
CA GLN A 19 5.68 -9.57 -10.73
C GLN A 19 5.23 -8.64 -11.85
N ALA A 20 4.37 -9.15 -12.73
CA ALA A 20 3.70 -8.31 -13.72
C ALA A 20 2.82 -7.25 -13.03
N PRO A 21 2.79 -6.01 -13.52
CA PRO A 21 2.00 -4.94 -12.93
C PRO A 21 0.49 -5.17 -13.15
N VAL A 22 -0.13 -5.88 -12.20
CA VAL A 22 -1.59 -6.02 -12.10
C VAL A 22 -2.28 -4.70 -11.72
N PHE A 23 -3.59 -4.65 -11.91
CA PHE A 23 -4.44 -3.49 -11.61
C PHE A 23 -4.21 -2.91 -10.20
N TYR A 24 -4.01 -3.76 -9.19
CA TYR A 24 -3.73 -3.33 -7.82
C TYR A 24 -2.44 -2.48 -7.70
N HIS A 25 -1.37 -2.89 -8.41
CA HIS A 25 -0.12 -2.14 -8.41
C HIS A 25 -0.35 -0.75 -9.01
N ARG A 26 -1.05 -0.64 -10.13
CA ARG A 26 -1.30 0.65 -10.80
C ARG A 26 -2.02 1.67 -9.91
N LEU A 27 -2.95 1.21 -9.06
CA LEU A 27 -3.74 2.08 -8.18
C LEU A 27 -3.02 2.50 -6.90
N THR A 28 -2.20 1.62 -6.33
CA THR A 28 -1.65 1.79 -4.97
C THR A 28 -0.18 2.15 -4.94
N MET A 29 0.50 2.04 -6.09
CA MET A 29 1.94 2.21 -6.22
C MET A 29 2.38 3.65 -6.02
N MET A 30 3.35 3.84 -5.13
CA MET A 30 3.93 5.14 -4.82
C MET A 30 5.42 5.19 -5.12
N ASP A 31 5.93 6.40 -5.32
CA ASP A 31 7.37 6.64 -5.43
C ASP A 31 8.08 6.41 -4.08
N PRO A 32 9.23 5.71 -4.04
CA PRO A 32 9.97 5.46 -2.81
C PRO A 32 10.31 6.74 -2.03
N ARG A 33 10.66 7.84 -2.71
CA ARG A 33 11.01 9.10 -2.03
C ARG A 33 9.82 9.70 -1.30
N ALA A 34 8.63 9.61 -1.91
CA ALA A 34 7.40 10.08 -1.29
C ALA A 34 7.03 9.24 -0.04
N VAL A 35 7.19 7.92 -0.12
CA VAL A 35 6.96 6.99 1.01
C VAL A 35 7.92 7.29 2.16
N THR A 36 9.23 7.43 1.86
CA THR A 36 10.25 7.75 2.86
C THR A 36 9.99 9.11 3.52
N ARG A 37 9.65 10.14 2.75
CA ARG A 37 9.32 11.47 3.29
C ARG A 37 8.12 11.41 4.24
N ALA A 38 7.05 10.70 3.87
CA ALA A 38 5.89 10.53 4.72
C ALA A 38 6.22 9.83 6.05
N GLY A 39 7.13 8.83 6.02
CA GLY A 39 7.65 8.17 7.20
C GLY A 39 8.47 9.09 8.10
N LEU A 40 9.43 9.82 7.54
CA LEU A 40 10.25 10.78 8.27
C LEU A 40 9.41 11.88 8.92
N ASP A 41 8.48 12.47 8.17
CA ASP A 41 7.59 13.49 8.72
C ASP A 41 6.70 12.94 9.85
N ALA A 42 6.33 11.66 9.81
CA ALA A 42 5.57 11.03 10.90
C ALA A 42 6.43 10.83 12.15
N VAL A 43 7.70 10.44 12.00
CA VAL A 43 8.68 10.36 13.09
C VAL A 43 8.86 11.73 13.74
N LEU A 44 9.14 12.77 12.94
CA LEU A 44 9.37 14.13 13.41
C LEU A 44 8.15 14.73 14.13
N ARG A 45 6.94 14.31 13.76
CA ARG A 45 5.68 14.72 14.41
C ARG A 45 5.25 13.83 15.58
N GLY A 46 6.08 12.87 16.00
CA GLY A 46 5.76 11.95 17.09
C GLY A 46 4.55 11.05 16.82
N ARG A 47 4.23 10.78 15.54
CA ARG A 47 3.08 9.93 15.19
C ARG A 47 3.44 8.45 15.32
N PRO A 48 2.61 7.62 15.97
CA PRO A 48 2.92 6.21 16.18
C PRO A 48 2.79 5.36 14.91
N SER A 49 1.95 5.75 13.95
CA SER A 49 1.85 5.08 12.65
C SER A 49 1.49 6.03 11.51
N VAL A 50 1.80 5.61 10.29
CA VAL A 50 1.42 6.32 9.06
C VAL A 50 1.18 5.34 7.92
N ILE A 51 0.13 5.59 7.15
CA ILE A 51 -0.17 4.94 5.87
C ILE A 51 0.04 5.99 4.76
N PRO A 52 1.14 5.90 4.00
CA PRO A 52 1.41 6.80 2.87
C PRO A 52 0.40 6.64 1.73
N GLY A 53 -0.08 7.77 1.21
CA GLY A 53 -1.00 7.82 0.05
C GLY A 53 -2.48 7.76 0.45
N LEU A 54 -3.30 8.63 -0.17
CA LEU A 54 -4.72 8.71 0.13
C LEU A 54 -5.46 7.44 -0.27
N VAL A 55 -5.13 6.86 -1.43
CA VAL A 55 -5.73 5.61 -1.92
C VAL A 55 -5.46 4.47 -0.94
N ASN A 56 -4.20 4.29 -0.52
CA ASN A 56 -3.84 3.26 0.47
C ASN A 56 -4.55 3.46 1.81
N LYS A 57 -4.72 4.71 2.25
CA LYS A 57 -5.41 5.04 3.49
C LYS A 57 -6.90 4.72 3.42
N ILE A 58 -7.56 5.03 2.31
CA ILE A 58 -8.96 4.70 2.06
C ILE A 58 -9.12 3.18 1.96
N ALA A 59 -8.25 2.50 1.23
CA ALA A 59 -8.26 1.04 1.11
C ALA A 59 -8.15 0.38 2.48
N ALA A 60 -7.16 0.76 3.30
CA ALA A 60 -6.99 0.23 4.65
C ALA A 60 -8.21 0.52 5.56
N PHE A 61 -8.80 1.71 5.45
CA PHE A 61 -10.01 2.07 6.21
C PHE A 61 -11.22 1.24 5.80
N SER A 62 -11.41 0.99 4.49
CA SER A 62 -12.53 0.22 3.95
C SER A 62 -12.58 -1.22 4.47
N LEU A 63 -11.41 -1.82 4.74
CA LEU A 63 -11.31 -3.18 5.29
C LEU A 63 -12.02 -3.32 6.65
N ARG A 64 -12.19 -2.22 7.40
CA ARG A 64 -12.86 -2.21 8.71
C ARG A 64 -14.36 -2.47 8.62
N PHE A 65 -14.97 -2.19 7.47
CA PHE A 65 -16.41 -2.37 7.24
C PHE A 65 -16.72 -3.55 6.32
N MET A 66 -15.71 -4.16 5.71
CA MET A 66 -15.88 -5.24 4.77
C MET A 66 -15.87 -6.60 5.47
N PRO A 67 -16.85 -7.49 5.23
CA PRO A 67 -16.84 -8.85 5.75
C PRO A 67 -15.59 -9.63 5.29
N ARG A 68 -15.05 -10.51 6.14
CA ARG A 68 -13.80 -11.26 5.85
C ARG A 68 -13.82 -12.03 4.52
N ARG A 69 -14.97 -12.59 4.14
CA ARG A 69 -15.14 -13.33 2.87
C ARG A 69 -14.92 -12.41 1.66
N TRP A 70 -15.40 -11.18 1.75
CA TRP A 70 -15.25 -10.19 0.70
C TRP A 70 -13.81 -9.69 0.63
N GLN A 71 -13.13 -9.52 1.76
CA GLN A 71 -11.70 -9.18 1.76
C GLN A 71 -10.85 -10.18 0.99
N ALA A 72 -11.06 -11.48 1.23
CA ALA A 72 -10.38 -12.54 0.50
C ALA A 72 -10.74 -12.53 -1.00
N ALA A 73 -12.02 -12.36 -1.33
CA ALA A 73 -12.48 -12.31 -2.72
C ALA A 73 -11.90 -11.10 -3.47
N THR A 74 -11.93 -9.90 -2.87
CA THR A 74 -11.37 -8.69 -3.46
C THR A 74 -9.87 -8.82 -3.66
N ALA A 75 -9.14 -9.37 -2.67
CA ALA A 75 -7.71 -9.60 -2.81
C ALA A 75 -7.42 -10.54 -3.99
N HIS A 76 -8.13 -11.67 -4.07
CA HIS A 76 -8.00 -12.62 -5.18
C HIS A 76 -8.28 -11.99 -6.54
N LEU A 77 -9.32 -11.15 -6.67
CA LEU A 77 -9.65 -10.49 -7.93
C LEU A 77 -8.60 -9.43 -8.32
N THR A 78 -8.11 -8.65 -7.35
CA THR A 78 -7.16 -7.55 -7.63
C THR A 78 -5.73 -8.02 -7.88
N MET A 79 -5.38 -9.24 -7.43
CA MET A 79 -4.05 -9.84 -7.56
C MET A 79 -3.95 -10.84 -8.71
N LYS A 80 -5.05 -11.09 -9.45
CA LYS A 80 -4.97 -11.91 -10.67
C LYS A 80 -4.14 -11.19 -11.73
N PRO A 81 -3.19 -11.90 -12.38
CA PRO A 81 -2.62 -11.41 -13.63
C PRO A 81 -3.74 -11.21 -14.66
N ASP A 82 -3.64 -10.13 -15.43
CA ASP A 82 -4.48 -9.92 -16.62
C ASP A 82 -4.19 -11.00 -17.68
#